data_AF-A0A3D6CJB8-F1
#
_entry.id   AF-A0A3D6CJB8-F1
#
_cell.length_a   1.000
_cell.length_b   1.000
_cell.length_c   1.000
_cell.angle_alpha   90.00
_cell.angle_beta   90.00
_cell.angle_gamma   90.00
#
_symmetry.space_group_name_H-M   'P 1'
#
loop_
_entity.id
_entity.type
_entity.pdbx_description
1 polymer ?
#
loop_
_entity_poly.entity_id
_entity_poly.type
_entity_poly.pdbx_seq_one_letter_code
_entity_poly.pdbx_strand_id
1 'polypeptide(L)' 'SGLKIITKYNKEGYVVPLTINNSWKVFKYGKFPLGMGSPITITTHAPIKISSLPFEELLEQTEAIIKKHIN' A
#
# COMPACT_ATOMS: atom_id res chain seq x y z
N SER A 1 12.39 10.21 -5.49
CA SER A 1 12.11 8.86 -4.98
C SER A 1 11.92 7.90 -6.17
N GLY A 2 12.07 6.59 -5.96
CA GLY A 2 11.86 5.59 -7.03
C GLY A 2 10.44 5.60 -7.60
N LEU A 3 9.41 5.79 -6.76
CA LEU A 3 8.00 5.90 -7.18
C LEU A 3 7.76 7.05 -8.16
N LYS A 4 8.41 8.21 -7.95
CA LYS A 4 8.29 9.37 -8.85
C LYS A 4 8.90 9.09 -10.22
N ILE A 5 9.97 8.30 -10.29
CA ILE A 5 10.58 7.88 -11.56
C ILE A 5 9.67 6.88 -12.27
N ILE A 6 9.17 5.87 -11.57
CA ILE A 6 8.27 4.84 -12.15
C ILE A 6 7.02 5.49 -12.75
N THR A 7 6.35 6.37 -12.00
CA THR A 7 5.15 7.10 -12.48
C THR A 7 5.45 8.15 -13.54
N LYS A 8 6.69 8.65 -13.64
CA LYS A 8 7.12 9.53 -14.73
C LYS A 8 7.25 8.77 -16.05
N TYR A 9 7.82 7.57 -16.03
CA TYR A 9 8.13 6.81 -17.26
C TYR A 9 7.04 5.79 -17.63
N ASN A 10 6.23 5.31 -16.68
CA ASN A 10 5.15 4.37 -16.92
C ASN A 10 3.78 5.07 -16.83
N LYS A 11 3.41 5.84 -17.85
CA LYS A 11 2.18 6.64 -17.85
C LYS A 11 0.89 5.82 -17.99
N GLU A 12 0.96 4.67 -18.66
CA GLU A 12 -0.18 3.75 -18.80
C GLU A 12 -0.35 2.80 -17.60
N GLY A 13 0.55 2.87 -16.63
CA GLY A 13 0.48 2.05 -15.43
C GLY A 13 -0.63 2.48 -14.47
N TYR A 14 -0.88 1.62 -13.49
CA TYR A 14 -1.84 1.83 -12.41
C TYR A 14 -1.13 1.72 -11.07
N VAL A 15 -1.54 2.57 -10.13
CA VAL A 15 -1.23 2.43 -8.71
C VAL A 15 -2.39 1.71 -8.04
N VAL A 16 -2.10 0.62 -7.35
CA VAL A 16 -3.11 -0.14 -6.59
C VAL A 16 -2.82 0.06 -5.11
N PRO A 17 -3.64 0.82 -4.36
CA PRO A 17 -3.47 0.94 -2.93
C PRO A 17 -3.74 -0.41 -2.25
N LEU A 18 -2.91 -0.76 -1.28
CA LEU A 18 -3.03 -2.00 -0.49
C LEU A 18 -2.97 -1.65 0.99
N THR A 19 -3.99 -2.03 1.75
CA THR A 19 -3.96 -1.94 3.21
C THR A 19 -3.68 -3.30 3.81
N ILE A 20 -2.63 -3.40 4.61
CA ILE A 20 -2.25 -4.64 5.30
C ILE A 20 -2.34 -4.40 6.80
N ASN A 21 -3.34 -5.00 7.44
CA ASN A 21 -3.54 -4.90 8.88
C ASN A 21 -2.82 -6.05 9.60
N ASN A 22 -2.30 -5.77 10.80
CA ASN A 22 -1.65 -6.73 11.70
C ASN A 22 -0.34 -7.37 11.19
N SER A 23 0.21 -6.99 10.04
CA SER A 23 1.45 -7.58 9.50
C SER A 23 2.64 -7.50 10.46
N TRP A 24 2.73 -6.43 11.26
CA TRP A 24 3.76 -6.26 12.26
C TRP A 24 3.73 -7.34 13.36
N LYS A 25 2.57 -7.99 13.59
CA LYS A 25 2.42 -9.05 14.61
C LYS A 25 3.25 -10.30 14.28
N VAL A 26 3.56 -10.53 13.00
CA VAL A 26 4.45 -11.60 12.53
C VAL A 26 5.81 -11.54 13.22
N PHE A 27 6.30 -10.33 13.50
CA PHE A 27 7.63 -10.12 14.10
C PHE A 27 7.57 -9.65 15.55
N LYS A 28 6.38 -9.48 16.13
CA LYS A 28 6.19 -8.97 17.50
C LYS A 28 6.98 -9.77 18.55
N TYR A 29 7.16 -11.07 18.33
CA TYR A 29 7.87 -11.99 19.24
C TYR A 29 9.19 -12.53 18.65
N GLY A 30 9.72 -11.92 17.59
CA GLY A 30 10.94 -12.39 16.93
C GLY A 30 10.70 -13.39 15.79
N LYS A 31 11.77 -14.08 15.37
CA LYS A 31 11.83 -14.79 14.08
C LYS A 31 11.17 -16.18 14.05
N PHE A 32 11.01 -16.87 15.18
CA PHE A 32 10.40 -18.19 15.20
C PHE A 32 9.51 -18.34 16.44
N PRO A 33 8.23 -18.73 16.29
CA PRO A 33 7.56 -19.21 15.07
C PRO A 33 6.75 -18.12 14.33
N LEU A 34 7.28 -16.91 14.17
CA LEU A 34 6.68 -15.81 13.38
C LEU A 34 5.27 -15.39 13.84
N GLY A 35 5.08 -15.12 15.14
CA GLY A 35 3.81 -14.60 15.64
C GLY A 35 2.60 -15.51 15.35
N MET A 36 2.84 -16.82 15.28
CA MET A 36 1.93 -17.89 14.88
C MET A 36 0.48 -17.65 15.35
N GLY A 37 -0.47 -17.78 14.43
CA GLY A 37 -1.90 -17.61 14.71
C GLY A 37 -2.40 -16.15 14.67
N SER A 38 -1.55 -15.16 14.37
CA SER A 38 -1.98 -13.77 14.19
C SER A 38 -2.71 -13.58 12.85
N PRO A 39 -3.99 -13.17 12.82
CA PRO A 39 -4.70 -12.92 11.57
C PRO A 39 -4.15 -11.67 10.87
N ILE A 40 -3.72 -11.83 9.63
CA ILE A 40 -3.33 -10.74 8.74
C ILE A 40 -4.48 -10.50 7.76
N THR A 41 -4.98 -9.28 7.71
CA THR A 41 -6.02 -8.88 6.75
C THR A 41 -5.38 -8.02 5.67
N ILE A 42 -5.57 -8.40 4.42
CA ILE A 42 -5.10 -7.66 3.25
C ILE A 42 -6.33 -7.16 2.50
N THR A 43 -6.43 -5.85 2.33
CA THR A 43 -7.51 -5.21 1.57
C THR A 43 -6.93 -4.53 0.35
N THR A 44 -7.35 -4.99 -0.82
CA THR A 44 -7.02 -4.39 -2.12
C THR A 44 -8.04 -3.32 -2.47
N HIS A 45 -7.59 -2.15 -2.86
CA HIS A 45 -8.45 -1.03 -3.25
C HIS A 45 -8.53 -0.87 -4.77
N ALA A 46 -9.42 0.01 -5.22
CA ALA A 46 -9.57 0.32 -6.64
C ALA A 46 -8.25 0.87 -7.23
N PRO A 47 -7.87 0.42 -8.44
CA PRO A 47 -6.69 0.92 -9.13
C PRO A 47 -6.86 2.38 -9.56
N ILE A 48 -5.80 3.17 -9.45
CA ILE A 48 -5.75 4.57 -9.88
C ILE A 48 -4.79 4.67 -11.07
N LYS A 49 -5.28 5.17 -12.22
CA LYS A 49 -4.44 5.31 -13.42
C LYS A 49 -3.40 6.42 -13.20
N ILE A 50 -2.12 6.15 -13.49
CA ILE A 50 -1.03 7.12 -13.28
C ILE A 50 -1.23 8.40 -14.10
N SER A 51 -1.79 8.30 -15.29
CA SER A 51 -2.07 9.45 -16.16
C SER A 51 -3.26 10.31 -15.71
N SER A 52 -4.00 9.91 -14.67
CA SER A 52 -5.22 10.63 -14.25
C SER A 52 -4.95 11.84 -13.37
N LEU A 53 -3.84 11.86 -12.64
CA LEU A 53 -3.53 12.88 -11.63
C LEU A 53 -2.03 13.25 -11.63
N PRO A 54 -1.66 14.46 -11.18
CA PRO A 54 -0.29 14.78 -10.81
C PRO A 54 0.26 13.82 -9.75
N PHE A 55 1.58 13.58 -9.76
CA PHE A 55 2.21 12.60 -8.88
C PHE A 55 1.96 12.86 -7.38
N GLU A 56 1.99 14.12 -6.93
CA GLU A 56 1.80 14.46 -5.52
C GLU A 56 0.35 14.15 -5.09
N GLU A 57 -0.65 14.54 -5.89
CA GLU A 57 -2.07 14.25 -5.64
C GLU A 57 -2.38 12.75 -5.66
N LEU A 58 -1.79 12.01 -6.62
CA LEU A 58 -1.88 10.55 -6.69
C LEU A 58 -1.40 9.89 -5.39
N LEU A 59 -0.31 10.40 -4.82
CA LEU A 59 0.30 9.89 -3.60
C LEU A 59 -0.55 10.24 -2.38
N GLU A 60 -1.01 11.48 -2.27
CA GLU A 60 -1.92 11.92 -1.20
C GLU A 60 -3.23 11.11 -1.19
N GLN A 61 -3.85 10.91 -2.35
CA GLN A 61 -5.07 10.10 -2.47
C GLN A 61 -4.81 8.64 -2.06
N THR A 62 -3.71 8.06 -2.52
CA THR A 62 -3.31 6.69 -2.16
C THR A 62 -3.13 6.56 -0.64
N GLU A 63 -2.46 7.52 -0.02
CA GLU A 63 -2.22 7.54 1.42
C GLU A 63 -3.53 7.69 2.21
N ALA A 64 -4.43 8.57 1.78
CA ALA A 64 -5.73 8.75 2.39
C ALA A 64 -6.57 7.47 2.36
N ILE A 65 -6.59 6.75 1.22
CA ILE A 65 -7.27 5.45 1.09
C ILE A 65 -6.71 4.45 2.09
N ILE A 66 -5.38 4.33 2.18
CA ILE A 66 -4.73 3.36 3.07
C ILE A 66 -5.03 3.69 4.53
N LYS A 67 -4.84 4.94 4.96
CA LYS A 67 -5.07 5.40 6.34
C LYS A 67 -6.50 5.14 6.82
N LYS A 68 -7.49 5.29 5.95
CA LYS A 68 -8.90 5.04 6.29
C LYS A 68 -9.20 3.57 6.65
N HIS A 69 -8.37 2.63 6.22
CA HIS A 69 -8.61 1.19 6.37
C HIS A 69 -7.62 0.49 7.30
N ILE A 70 -6.71 1.23 7.94
CA ILE A 70 -5.82 0.69 8.98
C ILE A 70 -6.59 0.63 10.29
N ASN A 71 -6.46 -0.50 11.00
CA ASN A 71 -7.08 -0.77 12.30
C ASN A 71 -6.05 -0.81 13.44
#